data_AF-A0A6V7K584-F1
#
_entry.id   AF-A0A6V7K584-F1
#
_cell.length_a   1.000
_cell.length_b   1.000
_cell.length_c   1.000
_cell.angle_alpha   90.00
_cell.angle_beta   90.00
_cell.angle_gamma   90.00
#
_symmetry.space_group_name_H-M   'P 1'
#
loop_
_entity.id
_entity.type
_entity.pdbx_description
1 polymer ?
#
loop_
_entity_poly.entity_id
_entity_poly.type
_entity_poly.pdbx_seq_one_letter_code
_entity_poly.pdbx_strand_id
1 'polypeptide(L)'
;NWRTQAAISSIVPLVSATSLLICLPESPIWLLHINQDDRAMLTLMKLRGIKQETPEFMEEFNQMVLSARSYVKSPINDDTPSPSEDVGMIRKIINTAKLPEVWKPFLILNTIFFFQNFSGIYVIVGYTVDFLTNCGVSVDPFLITMTMGIVQLLSCTTVVFTSH
;
A
#
# COMPACT_ATOMS: atom_id res chain seq x y z
N ASN A 1 -5.68 -29.86 -14.34
CA ASN A 1 -4.40 -29.29 -14.82
C ASN A 1 -4.04 -28.03 -14.03
N TRP A 2 -3.15 -28.14 -13.04
CA TRP A 2 -2.74 -27.04 -12.15
C TRP A 2 -2.13 -25.85 -12.91
N ARG A 3 -1.44 -26.12 -14.03
CA ARG A 3 -0.85 -25.08 -14.91
C ARG A 3 -1.91 -24.16 -15.51
N THR A 4 -3.04 -24.70 -15.95
CA THR A 4 -4.15 -23.91 -16.52
C THR A 4 -4.82 -23.08 -15.43
N GLN A 5 -4.97 -23.63 -14.22
CA GLN A 5 -5.53 -22.89 -13.08
C GLN A 5 -4.62 -21.73 -12.65
N ALA A 6 -3.30 -21.95 -12.60
CA ALA A 6 -2.32 -20.90 -12.35
C ALA A 6 -2.39 -19.80 -13.42
N ALA A 7 -2.44 -20.18 -14.70
CA ALA A 7 -2.54 -19.23 -15.81
C ALA A 7 -3.84 -18.40 -15.80
N ILE A 8 -4.98 -18.98 -15.39
CA ILE A 8 -6.23 -18.23 -15.24
C ILE A 8 -6.13 -17.27 -14.06
N SER A 9 -5.56 -17.72 -12.93
CA SER A 9 -5.45 -16.89 -11.71
C SER A 9 -4.53 -15.68 -11.87
N SER A 10 -3.56 -15.70 -12.78
CA SER A 10 -2.66 -14.56 -13.04
C SER A 10 -3.29 -13.47 -13.90
N ILE A 11 -4.37 -13.77 -14.64
CA ILE A 11 -5.04 -12.79 -15.50
C ILE A 11 -5.66 -11.67 -14.65
N VAL A 12 -6.30 -12.03 -13.53
CA VAL A 12 -6.99 -11.07 -12.64
C VAL A 12 -6.05 -9.98 -12.12
N PRO A 13 -4.90 -10.29 -11.49
CA PRO A 13 -3.97 -9.27 -11.03
C PRO A 13 -3.32 -8.49 -12.19
N LEU A 14 -3.06 -9.13 -13.34
CA LEU A 14 -2.50 -8.43 -14.51
C LEU A 14 -3.47 -7.39 -15.08
N VAL A 15 -4.74 -7.76 -15.23
CA VAL A 15 -5.78 -6.83 -15.68
C VAL A 15 -5.98 -5.71 -14.67
N SER A 16 -6.03 -6.04 -13.37
CA SER A 16 -6.14 -5.06 -12.29
C SER A 16 -4.96 -4.08 -12.29
N ALA A 17 -3.72 -4.58 -12.35
CA ALA A 17 -2.53 -3.75 -12.37
C ALA A 17 -2.50 -2.84 -13.61
N THR A 18 -2.81 -3.39 -14.78
CA THR A 18 -2.84 -2.62 -16.03
C THR A 18 -3.92 -1.54 -15.98
N SER A 19 -5.11 -1.87 -15.47
CA SER A 19 -6.20 -0.91 -15.30
C SER A 19 -5.83 0.22 -14.34
N LEU A 20 -5.22 -0.10 -13.19
CA LEU A 20 -4.76 0.89 -12.23
C LEU A 20 -3.69 1.80 -12.83
N LEU A 21 -2.71 1.26 -13.54
CA LEU A 21 -1.64 2.05 -14.16
C LEU A 21 -2.14 3.01 -15.25
N ILE A 22 -3.21 2.64 -15.98
CA ILE A 22 -3.79 3.51 -17.01
C ILE A 22 -4.71 4.58 -16.39
N CYS A 23 -5.43 4.23 -15.32
CA CYS A 23 -6.46 5.10 -14.75
C CYS A 23 -5.91 6.07 -13.69
N LEU A 24 -4.92 5.65 -12.91
CA LEU A 24 -4.33 6.44 -11.84
C LEU A 24 -3.28 7.40 -12.43
N PRO A 25 -3.45 8.73 -12.30
CA PRO A 25 -2.37 9.63 -12.67
C PRO A 25 -1.21 9.49 -11.68
N GLU A 26 -0.02 9.88 -12.12
CA GLU A 26 1.20 9.86 -11.29
C GLU A 26 1.00 10.61 -9.97
N SER A 27 1.71 10.19 -8.92
CA SER A 27 1.58 10.86 -7.62
C SER A 27 2.02 12.34 -7.71
N PRO A 28 1.17 13.31 -7.33
CA PRO A 28 1.52 14.73 -7.41
C PRO A 28 2.73 15.08 -6.51
N ILE A 29 2.93 14.37 -5.40
CA ILE A 29 4.10 14.53 -4.53
C ILE A 29 5.39 14.16 -5.27
N TRP A 30 5.36 13.06 -6.04
CA TRP A 30 6.52 12.63 -6.81
C TRP A 30 6.89 13.65 -7.90
N LEU A 31 5.88 14.24 -8.57
CA LEU A 31 6.07 15.30 -9.56
C LEU A 31 6.73 16.56 -8.95
N LEU A 32 6.38 16.91 -7.71
CA LEU A 32 7.05 18.00 -6.97
C LEU A 32 8.52 17.70 -6.67
N HIS A 33 8.87 16.44 -6.38
CA HIS A 33 10.26 16.05 -6.13
C HIS A 33 11.15 16.15 -7.38
N ILE A 34 10.60 15.94 -8.57
CA ILE A 34 11.31 16.11 -9.84
C ILE A 34 11.23 17.56 -10.39
N ASN A 35 10.79 18.52 -9.57
CA ASN A 35 10.61 19.95 -9.90
C ASN A 35 9.65 20.22 -11.08
N GLN A 36 8.63 19.36 -11.27
CA GLN A 36 7.59 19.55 -12.29
C GLN A 36 6.29 20.06 -11.66
N ASP A 37 6.34 21.29 -11.13
CA ASP A 37 5.24 21.90 -10.38
C ASP A 37 3.94 22.02 -11.22
N ASP A 38 4.04 22.43 -12.49
CA ASP A 38 2.88 22.58 -13.38
C ASP A 38 2.14 21.25 -13.60
N ARG A 39 2.89 20.15 -13.74
CA ARG A 39 2.30 18.81 -13.91
C ARG A 39 1.72 18.29 -12.60
N ALA A 40 2.36 18.58 -11.48
CA ALA A 40 1.83 18.24 -10.15
C ALA A 40 0.47 18.92 -9.92
N MET A 41 0.36 20.20 -10.29
CA MET A 41 -0.87 20.98 -10.21
C MET A 41 -1.99 20.38 -11.08
N LEU A 42 -1.73 20.13 -12.36
CA LEU A 42 -2.70 19.51 -13.28
C LEU A 42 -3.15 18.12 -12.80
N THR A 43 -2.22 17.34 -12.25
CA THR A 43 -2.52 16.00 -11.74
C THR A 43 -3.39 16.06 -10.48
N LEU A 44 -3.10 16.98 -9.57
CA LEU A 44 -3.90 17.20 -8.37
C LEU A 44 -5.31 17.69 -8.71
N MET A 45 -5.44 18.58 -9.71
CA MET A 45 -6.75 19.00 -10.24
C MET A 45 -7.54 17.81 -10.81
N LYS A 46 -6.88 16.93 -11.59
CA LYS A 46 -7.51 15.73 -12.14
C LYS A 46 -7.94 14.75 -11.05
N LEU A 47 -7.13 14.56 -10.01
CA LEU A 47 -7.47 13.71 -8.86
C LEU A 47 -8.67 14.24 -8.06
N ARG A 48 -8.77 15.56 -7.88
CA ARG A 48 -9.89 16.19 -7.17
C ARG A 48 -11.14 16.36 -8.05
N GLY A 49 -11.01 16.21 -9.37
CA GLY A 49 -12.10 16.44 -10.32
C GLY A 49 -12.44 17.92 -10.54
N ILE A 50 -11.53 18.84 -10.22
CA ILE A 50 -11.73 20.29 -10.38
C ILE A 50 -11.21 20.73 -11.75
N LYS A 51 -11.96 21.59 -12.44
CA LYS A 51 -11.60 22.14 -13.77
C LYS A 51 -11.02 23.55 -13.74
N GLN A 52 -11.11 24.25 -12.61
CA GLN A 52 -10.65 25.64 -12.47
C GLN A 52 -9.83 25.83 -11.19
N GLU A 53 -8.83 26.69 -11.26
CA GLU A 53 -7.97 27.02 -10.13
C GLU A 53 -8.78 27.85 -9.12
N THR A 54 -9.21 27.23 -8.03
CA THR A 54 -9.82 27.97 -6.92
C THR A 54 -8.71 28.52 -6.01
N PRO A 55 -8.91 29.69 -5.38
CA PRO A 55 -7.90 30.27 -4.49
C PRO A 55 -7.56 29.35 -3.30
N GLU A 56 -8.55 28.60 -2.80
CA GLU A 56 -8.37 27.60 -1.74
C GLU A 56 -7.51 26.41 -2.19
N PHE A 57 -7.69 25.94 -3.43
CA PHE A 57 -6.87 24.87 -4.00
C PHE A 57 -5.41 25.30 -4.15
N MET A 58 -5.17 26.55 -4.57
CA MET A 58 -3.83 27.08 -4.77
C MET A 58 -3.07 27.22 -3.44
N GLU A 59 -3.77 27.62 -2.38
CA GLU A 59 -3.19 27.67 -1.02
C GLU A 59 -2.77 26.26 -0.54
N GLU A 60 -3.65 25.26 -0.71
CA GLU A 60 -3.32 23.88 -0.35
C GLU A 60 -2.15 23.32 -1.19
N PHE A 61 -2.15 23.58 -2.50
CA PHE A 61 -1.06 23.18 -3.37
C PHE A 61 0.27 23.82 -2.94
N ASN A 62 0.26 25.09 -2.57
CA ASN A 62 1.46 25.77 -2.04
C ASN A 62 1.93 25.14 -0.71
N GLN A 63 1.02 24.78 0.20
CA GLN A 63 1.39 24.06 1.43
C GLN A 63 2.00 22.68 1.14
N MET A 64 1.47 21.98 0.13
CA MET A 64 2.03 20.71 -0.36
C MET A 64 3.44 20.88 -0.96
N VAL A 65 3.67 21.94 -1.73
CA VAL A 65 5.00 22.29 -2.28
C VAL A 65 5.99 22.60 -1.16
N LEU A 66 5.57 23.38 -0.16
CA LEU A 66 6.42 23.73 0.99
C LEU A 66 6.78 22.50 1.83
N SER A 67 5.83 21.59 2.09
CA SER A 67 6.10 20.35 2.82
C SER A 67 7.01 19.40 2.04
N ALA A 68 6.80 19.25 0.73
CA ALA A 68 7.67 18.43 -0.12
C ALA A 68 9.12 18.97 -0.18
N ARG A 69 9.28 20.30 -0.29
CA ARG A 69 10.60 20.95 -0.37
C ARG A 69 11.30 21.07 0.98
N SER A 70 10.57 21.24 2.07
CA SER A 70 11.15 21.30 3.43
C SER A 70 11.74 19.97 3.88
N TYR A 71 11.17 18.84 3.44
CA TYR A 71 11.75 17.51 3.67
C TYR A 71 13.12 17.34 2.98
N VAL A 72 13.30 17.93 1.79
CA VAL A 72 14.57 17.92 1.05
C VAL A 72 15.61 18.86 1.68
N LYS A 73 15.15 19.94 2.33
CA LYS A 73 16.01 20.96 2.94
C LYS A 73 16.35 20.68 4.41
N SER A 74 16.43 19.42 4.80
CA SER A 74 17.13 19.04 6.03
C SER A 74 18.59 19.52 5.90
N PRO A 75 19.18 20.20 6.89
CA PRO A 75 20.51 20.78 6.79
C PRO A 75 21.55 19.66 6.83
N ILE A 76 21.80 19.04 5.68
CA ILE A 76 23.02 18.28 5.44
C ILE A 76 24.09 19.31 5.13
N ASN A 77 24.61 19.96 6.18
CA ASN A 77 25.96 20.51 6.12
C ASN A 77 26.90 19.31 6.14
N ASP A 78 27.30 18.83 4.97
CA ASP A 78 28.42 17.90 4.86
C ASP A 78 29.18 18.14 3.55
N ASP A 79 29.88 19.27 3.50
CA ASP A 79 31.00 19.48 2.59
C ASP A 79 32.20 18.68 3.12
N THR A 80 32.25 17.35 2.91
CA THR A 80 33.53 16.63 2.75
C THR A 80 33.35 15.29 2.02
N PRO A 81 34.12 15.00 0.95
CA PRO A 81 34.09 13.70 0.29
C PRO A 81 34.95 12.70 1.08
N SER A 82 34.34 11.75 1.78
CA SER A 82 35.04 10.67 2.48
C SER A 82 34.52 9.29 2.05
N PRO A 83 35.37 8.25 1.86
CA PRO A 83 35.03 7.00 1.16
C PRO A 83 34.19 6.00 1.98
N SER A 84 33.38 6.48 2.94
CA SER A 84 32.70 5.69 3.96
C SER A 84 31.17 5.86 3.93
N GLU A 85 30.58 5.91 2.73
CA GLU A 85 29.17 6.24 2.51
C GLU A 85 28.19 5.19 3.09
N ASP A 86 28.53 3.90 3.05
CA ASP A 86 27.65 2.82 3.51
C ASP A 86 27.42 2.81 5.03
N VAL A 87 28.48 3.04 5.82
CA VAL A 87 28.40 3.05 7.29
C VAL A 87 27.65 4.30 7.78
N GLY A 88 27.79 5.42 7.07
CA GLY A 88 27.05 6.65 7.35
C GLY A 88 25.55 6.49 7.11
N MET A 89 25.15 5.77 6.05
CA MET A 89 23.74 5.56 5.71
C MET A 89 23.02 4.67 6.74
N ILE A 90 23.62 3.54 7.13
CA ILE A 90 23.04 2.62 8.12
C ILE A 90 22.89 3.32 9.48
N ARG A 91 23.89 4.10 9.89
CA ARG A 91 23.84 4.86 11.15
C ARG A 91 22.76 5.94 11.13
N LYS A 92 22.57 6.62 9.99
CA LYS A 92 21.48 7.58 9.77
C LYS A 92 20.11 6.89 9.86
N ILE A 93 19.93 5.75 9.19
CA ILE A 93 18.67 4.97 9.24
C ILE A 93 18.34 4.52 10.67
N ILE A 94 19.32 3.99 11.41
CA ILE A 94 19.11 3.56 12.81
C ILE A 94 18.75 4.75 13.71
N ASN A 95 19.40 5.89 13.53
CA ASN A 95 19.07 7.09 14.29
C ASN A 95 17.67 7.62 13.93
N THR A 96 17.29 7.59 12.65
CA THR A 96 15.94 7.94 12.19
C THR A 96 14.87 6.97 12.72
N ALA A 97 15.17 5.67 12.74
CA ALA A 97 14.28 4.64 13.26
C ALA A 97 14.06 4.75 14.78
N LYS A 98 15.00 5.36 15.52
CA LYS A 98 14.86 5.64 16.95
C LYS A 98 14.03 6.88 17.26
N LEU A 99 13.63 7.69 16.26
CA LEU A 99 12.71 8.78 16.54
C LEU A 99 11.38 8.22 17.04
N PRO A 100 10.80 8.83 18.10
CA PRO A 100 9.54 8.37 18.67
C PRO A 100 8.36 8.46 17.69
N GLU A 101 8.50 9.25 16.62
CA GLU A 101 7.54 9.35 15.53
C GLU A 101 7.51 8.11 14.63
N VAL A 102 8.66 7.44 14.44
CA VAL A 102 8.77 6.26 13.56
C VAL A 102 8.58 4.97 14.35
N TRP A 103 9.19 4.85 15.52
CA TRP A 103 9.15 3.59 16.29
C TRP A 103 7.75 3.24 16.82
N LYS A 104 6.94 4.23 17.19
CA LYS A 104 5.57 4.02 17.69
C LYS A 104 4.67 3.34 16.65
N PRO A 105 4.44 3.91 15.45
CA PRO A 105 3.63 3.24 14.43
C PRO A 105 4.29 1.95 13.96
N PHE A 106 5.62 1.90 13.86
CA PHE A 106 6.33 0.69 13.47
C PHE A 106 6.06 -0.49 14.40
N LEU A 107 6.15 -0.29 15.72
CA LEU A 107 5.91 -1.35 16.71
C LEU A 107 4.44 -1.76 16.75
N ILE A 108 3.50 -0.82 16.61
CA ILE A 108 2.06 -1.13 16.54
C ILE A 108 1.78 -1.99 15.31
N LEU A 109 2.25 -1.58 14.13
CA LEU A 109 2.08 -2.33 12.88
C LEU A 109 2.71 -3.71 12.99
N ASN A 110 3.94 -3.82 13.51
CA ASN A 110 4.62 -5.10 13.68
C ASN A 110 3.85 -6.03 14.63
N THR A 111 3.34 -5.50 15.73
CA THR A 111 2.53 -6.26 16.69
C THR A 111 1.23 -6.76 16.05
N ILE A 112 0.53 -5.89 15.31
CA ILE A 112 -0.69 -6.27 14.59
C ILE A 112 -0.38 -7.36 13.56
N PHE A 113 0.65 -7.17 12.73
CA PHE A 113 1.05 -8.17 11.74
C PHE A 113 1.47 -9.49 12.38
N PHE A 114 2.16 -9.44 13.52
CA PHE A 114 2.54 -10.64 14.25
C PHE A 114 1.31 -11.42 14.71
N PHE A 115 0.36 -10.77 15.38
CA PHE A 115 -0.90 -11.42 15.78
C PHE A 115 -1.73 -11.88 14.58
N GLN A 116 -1.76 -11.11 13.50
CA GLN A 116 -2.47 -11.48 12.28
C GLN A 116 -1.90 -12.76 11.66
N ASN A 117 -0.57 -12.86 11.53
CA ASN A 117 0.09 -14.05 11.00
C ASN A 117 0.02 -15.24 11.98
N PHE A 118 0.14 -14.99 13.29
CA PHE A 118 0.09 -16.03 14.31
C PHE A 118 -1.31 -16.63 14.51
N SER A 119 -2.38 -15.91 14.12
CA SER A 119 -3.74 -16.46 14.14
C SER A 119 -3.90 -17.73 13.28
N GLY A 120 -2.93 -18.02 12.40
CA GLY A 120 -2.93 -19.22 11.58
C GLY A 120 -4.01 -19.18 10.50
N ILE A 121 -4.60 -18.02 10.21
CA ILE A 121 -5.65 -17.87 9.19
C ILE A 121 -5.24 -18.49 7.85
N TYR A 122 -3.98 -18.31 7.43
CA TYR A 122 -3.45 -18.89 6.19
C TYR A 122 -3.36 -20.42 6.24
N VAL A 123 -3.01 -20.98 7.40
CA VAL A 123 -2.97 -22.44 7.61
C VAL A 123 -4.38 -22.99 7.56
N ILE A 124 -5.34 -22.33 8.24
CA ILE A 124 -6.75 -22.71 8.21
C ILE A 124 -7.25 -22.71 6.77
N VAL A 125 -7.09 -21.62 6.01
CA VAL A 125 -7.55 -21.52 4.62
C VAL A 125 -6.91 -22.59 3.72
N GLY A 126 -5.60 -22.83 3.86
CA GLY A 126 -4.88 -23.82 3.05
C GLY A 126 -5.28 -25.27 3.34
N TYR A 127 -5.56 -25.60 4.59
CA TYR A 127 -5.91 -26.95 5.04
C TYR A 127 -7.39 -27.12 5.37
N THR A 128 -8.25 -26.16 4.99
CA THR A 128 -9.69 -26.21 5.27
C THR A 128 -10.31 -27.49 4.69
N VAL A 129 -9.93 -27.87 3.47
CA VAL A 129 -10.41 -29.10 2.81
C VAL A 129 -10.05 -30.35 3.60
N ASP A 130 -8.79 -30.47 4.04
CA ASP A 130 -8.30 -31.63 4.79
C ASP A 130 -8.95 -31.69 6.19
N PHE A 131 -9.08 -30.55 6.86
CA PHE A 131 -9.75 -30.44 8.15
C PHE A 131 -11.22 -30.87 8.07
N LEU A 132 -11.96 -30.40 7.07
CA LEU A 132 -13.37 -30.74 6.87
C LEU A 132 -13.57 -32.22 6.54
N THR A 133 -12.66 -32.80 5.76
CA THR A 133 -12.67 -34.22 5.43
C THR A 133 -12.44 -35.07 6.68
N ASN A 134 -11.52 -34.67 7.57
CA ASN A 134 -11.26 -35.35 8.84
C ASN A 134 -12.43 -35.26 9.83
N CYS A 135 -13.27 -34.22 9.75
CA CYS A 135 -14.48 -34.09 10.57
C CYS A 135 -15.64 -35.00 10.11
N GLY A 136 -15.50 -35.74 9.01
CA GLY A 136 -16.55 -36.64 8.51
C GLY A 136 -17.76 -35.92 7.91
N VAL A 137 -17.61 -34.64 7.53
CA VAL A 137 -18.66 -33.86 6.90
C VAL A 137 -18.92 -34.42 5.49
N SER A 138 -20.14 -34.89 5.23
CA SER A 138 -20.53 -35.49 3.95
C SER A 138 -20.73 -34.49 2.80
N VAL A 139 -20.35 -33.24 3.00
CA VAL A 139 -20.50 -32.15 2.02
C VAL A 139 -19.21 -32.06 1.22
N ASP A 140 -19.34 -31.90 -0.10
CA ASP A 140 -18.20 -31.74 -1.00
C ASP A 140 -17.27 -30.60 -0.53
N PRO A 141 -15.99 -30.88 -0.18
CA PRO A 141 -15.05 -29.87 0.28
C PRO A 141 -14.84 -28.69 -0.69
N PHE A 142 -15.06 -28.94 -1.99
CA PHE A 142 -15.00 -27.89 -3.00
C PHE A 142 -16.12 -26.86 -2.84
N LEU A 143 -17.34 -27.29 -2.50
CA LEU A 143 -18.48 -26.39 -2.25
C LEU A 143 -18.22 -25.50 -1.03
N ILE A 144 -17.66 -26.07 0.05
CA ILE A 144 -17.38 -25.30 1.27
C ILE A 144 -16.32 -24.22 1.01
N THR A 145 -15.26 -24.57 0.27
CA THR A 145 -14.20 -23.62 -0.10
C THR A 145 -14.76 -22.49 -0.97
N MET A 146 -15.67 -22.80 -1.90
CA MET A 146 -16.35 -21.79 -2.71
C MET A 146 -17.21 -20.86 -1.86
N THR A 147 -17.99 -21.39 -0.91
CA THR A 147 -18.82 -20.57 -0.01
C THR A 147 -17.97 -19.66 0.88
N MET A 148 -16.84 -20.16 1.41
CA MET A 148 -15.89 -19.34 2.16
C MET A 148 -15.39 -18.15 1.33
N GLY A 149 -15.04 -18.39 0.06
CA GLY A 149 -14.64 -17.32 -0.87
C GLY A 149 -15.74 -16.27 -1.08
N ILE A 150 -17.00 -16.70 -1.24
CA ILE A 150 -18.14 -15.79 -1.40
C ILE A 150 -18.36 -14.95 -0.13
N VAL A 151 -18.34 -15.57 1.04
CA VAL A 151 -18.49 -14.87 2.33
C VAL A 151 -17.39 -13.82 2.50
N GLN A 152 -16.15 -14.16 2.12
CA GLN A 152 -15.03 -13.23 2.19
C GLN A 152 -15.21 -12.04 1.23
N LEU A 153 -15.67 -12.27 -0.01
CA LEU A 153 -15.97 -11.19 -0.95
C LEU A 153 -17.06 -10.26 -0.41
N LEU A 154 -18.15 -10.82 0.13
CA LEU A 154 -19.24 -10.04 0.72
C LEU A 154 -18.75 -9.20 1.91
N SER A 155 -17.93 -9.79 2.79
CA SER A 155 -17.31 -9.08 3.91
C SER A 155 -16.44 -7.92 3.44
N CYS A 156 -15.64 -8.10 2.39
CA CYS A 156 -14.83 -7.01 1.83
C CYS A 156 -15.70 -5.88 1.28
N THR A 157 -16.76 -6.22 0.54
CA THR A 157 -17.65 -5.20 -0.03
C THR A 157 -18.42 -4.40 1.02
N THR A 158 -18.84 -5.05 2.12
CA THR A 158 -19.54 -4.35 3.22
C THR A 158 -18.62 -3.38 3.95
N VAL A 159 -17.35 -3.75 4.14
CA VAL A 159 -16.35 -2.83 4.74
C VAL A 159 -16.13 -1.62 3.85
N VAL A 160 -15.96 -1.81 2.54
CA VAL A 160 -15.79 -0.70 1.58
C VAL A 160 -17.02 0.20 1.57
N PHE A 161 -18.23 -0.37 1.54
CA PHE A 161 -19.46 0.40 1.58
C PHE A 161 -19.61 1.19 2.88
N THR A 162 -19.21 0.63 4.02
CA THR A 162 -19.26 1.34 5.31
C THR A 162 -18.23 2.46 5.41
N SER A 163 -17.13 2.35 4.66
CA SER A 163 -16.06 3.36 4.65
C SER A 163 -16.31 4.57 3.75
N HIS A 164 -17.29 4.47 2.84
CA HIS A 164 -17.69 5.53 1.91
C HIS A 164 -18.92 6.27 2.45
#